data_AF-A0A7K0NQK5-F1
#
_entry.id   AF-A0A7K0NQK5-F1
#
_cell.length_a   1.000
_cell.length_b   1.000
_cell.length_c   1.000
_cell.angle_alpha   90.00
_cell.angle_beta   90.00
_cell.angle_gamma   90.00
#
_symmetry.space_group_name_H-M   'P 1'
#
loop_
_entity.id
_entity.type
_entity.pdbx_description
1 polymer ?
#
loop_
_entity_poly.entity_id
_entity_poly.type
_entity_poly.pdbx_seq_one_letter_code
_entity_poly.pdbx_strand_id
1 'polypeptide(L)' 'DLAVATNCGQIKTGAPARSDRVAKYNQLLRIEEVLEEAAMYPGLSAVARGSSGGR' A
#
# COMPACT_ATOMS: atom_id res chain seq x y z
N ASP A 1 6.49 -6.26 -0.41
CA ASP A 1 7.34 -6.58 0.76
C ASP A 1 7.72 -5.33 1.54
N LEU A 2 8.76 -4.57 1.17
CA LEU A 2 9.26 -3.44 1.99
C LEU A 2 8.18 -2.45 2.44
N ALA A 3 7.37 -1.94 1.50
CA ALA A 3 6.32 -0.95 1.82
C ALA A 3 5.29 -1.47 2.83
N VAL A 4 4.96 -2.76 2.76
CA VAL A 4 4.05 -3.43 3.71
C VAL A 4 4.77 -3.64 5.04
N ALA A 5 6.00 -4.16 5.01
CA ALA A 5 6.79 -4.42 6.22
C ALA A 5 7.03 -3.16 7.06
N THR A 6 7.18 -1.99 6.42
CA THR A 6 7.38 -0.71 7.11
C THR A 6 6.07 0.04 7.38
N ASN A 7 4.92 -0.49 6.95
CA ASN A 7 3.62 0.20 6.99
C ASN A 7 3.69 1.64 6.49
N CYS A 8 4.43 1.91 5.41
CA CYS A 8 4.66 3.29 4.95
C CYS A 8 3.41 3.91 4.29
N GLY A 9 2.35 3.13 4.07
CA GLY A 9 1.05 3.57 3.57
C GLY A 9 1.00 3.93 2.09
N GLN A 10 2.15 4.19 1.46
CA GLN A 10 2.24 4.57 0.05
C GLN A 10 3.42 3.90 -0.64
N ILE A 11 3.25 3.61 -1.93
CA ILE A 11 4.31 3.14 -2.81
C ILE A 11 4.11 3.75 -4.20
N LYS A 12 5.20 4.21 -4.81
CA LYS A 12 5.21 4.66 -6.21
C LYS A 12 6.10 3.72 -7.02
N THR A 13 5.49 2.91 -7.88
CA THR A 13 6.22 1.89 -8.67
C THR A 13 5.96 1.96 -10.18
N GLY A 14 5.44 3.10 -10.67
CA GLY A 14 5.16 3.37 -12.09
C GLY A 14 3.81 2.83 -12.59
N ALA A 15 3.48 3.07 -13.86
CA ALA A 15 2.20 2.64 -14.43
C ALA A 15 2.13 1.12 -14.69
N PRO A 16 0.93 0.49 -14.65
CA PRO A 16 0.75 -0.95 -14.84
C PRO A 16 0.77 -1.36 -16.33
N ALA A 17 1.83 -0.98 -17.06
CA ALA A 17 1.95 -1.22 -18.51
C ALA A 17 3.12 -2.15 -18.89
N ARG A 18 4.08 -2.35 -17.99
CA ARG A 18 5.23 -3.25 -18.22
C ARG A 18 5.32 -4.31 -17.13
N SER A 19 5.76 -5.50 -17.50
CA SER A 19 5.81 -6.67 -16.61
C SER A 19 6.62 -6.44 -15.33
N ASP A 20 7.72 -5.69 -15.39
CA ASP A 20 8.55 -5.33 -14.23
C ASP A 20 7.75 -4.56 -13.17
N ARG A 21 6.89 -3.64 -13.62
CA ARG A 21 6.04 -2.82 -12.74
C ARG A 21 4.80 -3.58 -12.29
N VAL A 22 4.17 -4.32 -13.19
CA VAL A 22 3.01 -5.18 -12.87
C VAL A 22 3.37 -6.22 -11.83
N ALA A 23 4.58 -6.80 -11.88
CA ALA A 23 5.04 -7.74 -10.87
C ALA A 23 5.02 -7.17 -9.44
N LYS A 24 5.27 -5.86 -9.26
CA LYS A 24 5.19 -5.20 -7.95
C LYS A 24 3.75 -5.09 -7.46
N TYR A 25 2.80 -4.80 -8.35
CA TYR A 25 1.37 -4.79 -8.02
C TYR A 25 0.85 -6.19 -7.70
N ASN A 26 1.21 -7.20 -8.50
CA ASN A 26 0.84 -8.59 -8.24
C ASN A 26 1.39 -9.09 -6.91
N GLN A 27 2.58 -8.62 -6.51
CA GLN A 27 3.12 -8.95 -5.19
C GLN A 27 2.30 -8.34 -4.06
N LEU A 28 1.72 -7.15 -4.23
CA LEU A 28 0.80 -6.57 -3.24
C LEU A 28 -0.49 -7.39 -3.12
N LEU A 29 -1.05 -7.84 -4.24
CA LEU A 29 -2.25 -8.71 -4.24
C LEU A 29 -1.99 -10.02 -3.49
N ARG A 30 -0.85 -10.67 -3.74
CA ARG A 30 -0.47 -11.89 -3.01
C ARG A 30 -0.28 -11.65 -1.50
N ILE A 31 0.27 -10.49 -1.13
CA ILE A 31 0.45 -10.15 0.30
C ILE A 31 -0.91 -9.89 0.95
N GLU A 32 -1.83 -9.21 0.27
CA GLU A 32 -3.21 -9.02 0.73
C GLU A 32 -3.91 -10.36 0.91
N GLU A 33 -3.82 -11.26 -0.07
CA GLU A 33 -4.37 -12.63 0.02
C GLU A 33 -3.81 -13.40 1.23
N VAL A 34 -2.53 -13.25 1.55
CA VAL A 34 -1.90 -13.90 2.72
C VAL A 34 -2.34 -13.30 4.05
N LEU A 35 -2.63 -11.99 4.09
CA LEU A 35 -3.02 -11.29 5.31
C LEU A 35 -4.50 -11.45 5.64
N GLU A 36 -5.34 -11.77 4.66
CA GLU A 36 -6.79 -11.94 4.81
C GLU A 36 -7.40 -10.75 5.58
N GLU A 37 -8.12 -11.01 6.68
CA GLU A 37 -8.78 -10.00 7.51
C GLU A 37 -7.83 -9.02 8.20
N ALA A 38 -6.52 -9.35 8.29
CA ALA A 38 -5.51 -8.47 8.86
C ALA A 38 -5.00 -7.41 7.86
N ALA A 39 -5.35 -7.51 6.57
CA ALA A 39 -4.96 -6.52 5.57
C ALA A 39 -5.69 -5.19 5.80
N MET A 40 -4.96 -4.06 5.70
CA MET A 40 -5.54 -2.73 5.79
C MET A 40 -5.08 -1.84 4.62
N TYR A 41 -6.05 -1.28 3.90
CA TYR A 41 -5.81 -0.23 2.90
C TYR A 41 -6.20 1.15 3.45
N PRO A 42 -5.24 2.00 3.85
CA PRO A 42 -5.53 3.30 4.48
C PRO A 42 -6.14 4.34 3.52
N GLY A 43 -6.11 4.12 2.20
CA GLY A 43 -6.67 5.04 1.22
C GLY A 43 -6.12 6.47 1.37
N LEU A 44 -7.03 7.46 1.39
CA LEU A 44 -6.67 8.87 1.54
C LEU A 44 -6.04 9.20 2.91
N SER A 45 -6.29 8.39 3.94
CA SER A 45 -5.67 8.59 5.26
C SER A 45 -4.15 8.42 5.21
N ALA A 46 -3.61 7.71 4.21
CA ALA A 46 -2.16 7.60 4.00
C ALA A 46 -1.49 8.90 3.55
N VAL A 47 -2.24 9.84 2.96
CA VAL A 47 -1.77 11.14 2.46
C VAL A 47 -2.31 12.31 3.27
N ALA A 48 -3.29 12.07 4.15
CA ALA A 48 -3.81 13.09 5.03
C ALA A 48 -2.66 13.63 5.87
N ARG A 49 -2.32 14.91 5.67
CA ARG A 49 -1.47 15.62 6.63
C ARG A 49 -2.18 15.51 7.96
N GLY A 50 -1.52 14.92 8.96
CA GLY A 50 -2.10 14.55 10.24
C GLY A 50 -3.11 15.61 10.66
N SER A 51 -4.38 15.23 10.69
CA SER A 51 -5.41 16.07 11.27
C SER A 51 -5.11 16.14 12.76
N SER A 52 -4.21 17.05 13.13
CA SER A 52 -4.18 17.66 14.46
C SER A 52 -5.44 18.52 14.57
N GLY A 53 -6.61 17.87 14.57
CA GLY A 53 -7.84 18.39 15.11
C GLY A 53 -7.92 17.91 16.55
N GLY A 54 -7.19 18.60 17.42
CA GLY A 54 -7.35 18.44 18.85
C GLY A 54 -8.67 19.08 19.30
N ARG A 55 -9.43 18.30 20.07
CA ARG A 55 -10.71 18.60 20.74
C ARG A 55 -11.96 18.48 19.87
#